data_AF-A0A559QI46-F1
#
_entry.id   AF-A0A559QI46-F1
#
_cell.length_a   1.000
_cell.length_b   1.000
_cell.length_c   1.000
_cell.angle_alpha   90.00
_cell.angle_beta   90.00
_cell.angle_gamma   90.00
#
_symmetry.space_group_name_H-M   'P 1'
#
loop_
_entity.id
_entity.type
_entity.pdbx_description
1 polymer ?
#
loop_
_entity_poly.entity_id
_entity_poly.type
_entity_poly.pdbx_seq_one_letter_code
_entity_poly.pdbx_strand_id
1 'polypeptide(L)'
;MSVIAVWKCDRDGSMFEDKKAAEAHDKMLELAANLTQLIESHTQGISEENLEAIGLLLAQRSEALVKACKGKPEALLEDDKAPSKQPPKEPAKLTALAG
;
A
#
# COMPACT_ATOMS: atom_id res chain seq x y z
N MET A 1 -8.70 20.35 -24.26
CA MET A 1 -7.78 19.24 -23.91
C MET A 1 -7.22 19.57 -22.53
N SER A 2 -7.46 18.74 -21.51
CA SER A 2 -6.91 19.00 -20.16
C SER A 2 -5.73 18.06 -19.92
N VAL A 3 -4.62 18.61 -19.43
CA VAL A 3 -3.42 17.86 -19.03
C VAL A 3 -3.42 17.78 -17.51
N ILE A 4 -3.30 16.56 -16.98
CA ILE A 4 -3.22 16.31 -15.53
C ILE A 4 -1.81 15.78 -15.26
N ALA A 5 -1.06 16.48 -14.42
CA ALA A 5 0.25 16.01 -13.99
C ALA A 5 0.05 14.93 -12.92
N VAL A 6 0.62 13.74 -13.15
CA VAL A 6 0.59 12.62 -12.21
C VAL A 6 2.01 12.23 -11.81
N TRP A 7 2.16 11.76 -10.58
CA TRP A 7 3.39 11.20 -10.04
C TRP A 7 3.35 9.69 -10.20
N LYS A 8 4.27 9.14 -10.99
CA LYS A 8 4.39 7.69 -11.20
C LYS A 8 5.36 7.10 -10.17
N CYS A 9 4.92 6.08 -9.46
CA CYS A 9 5.78 5.27 -8.60
C CYS A 9 6.67 4.38 -9.49
N ASP A 10 7.99 4.41 -9.28
CA ASP A 10 8.95 3.67 -10.10
C ASP A 10 8.82 2.16 -9.90
N ARG A 11 8.57 1.72 -8.67
CA ARG A 11 8.58 0.29 -8.34
C ARG A 11 7.39 -0.51 -8.87
N ASP A 12 6.21 0.11 -8.95
CA ASP A 12 4.96 -0.60 -9.30
C ASP A 12 4.18 0.08 -10.44
N GLY A 13 4.62 1.25 -10.91
CA GLY A 13 3.94 2.00 -11.97
C GLY A 13 2.63 2.68 -11.54
N SER A 14 2.24 2.54 -10.28
CA SER A 14 1.09 3.19 -9.66
C SER A 14 1.15 4.73 -9.81
N MET A 15 0.02 5.34 -10.20
CA MET A 15 -0.08 6.78 -10.45
C MET A 15 -0.79 7.49 -9.30
N PHE A 16 -0.20 8.57 -8.81
CA PHE A 16 -0.73 9.39 -7.72
C PHE A 16 -0.87 10.85 -8.15
N GLU A 17 -1.88 11.54 -7.63
CA GLU A 17 -2.09 12.96 -7.87
C GLU A 17 -1.05 13.82 -7.09
N ASP A 18 -0.59 13.32 -5.93
CA ASP A 18 0.33 14.01 -5.03
C ASP A 18 1.69 13.29 -4.91
N LYS A 19 2.79 14.05 -5.00
CA LYS A 19 4.15 13.55 -4.78
C LYS A 19 4.32 12.83 -3.44
N LYS A 20 3.77 13.42 -2.37
CA LYS A 20 3.88 12.87 -1.01
C LYS A 20 3.16 11.52 -0.89
N ALA A 21 2.06 11.33 -1.62
CA ALA A 21 1.35 10.05 -1.65
C ALA A 21 2.17 9.00 -2.40
N ALA A 22 2.79 9.36 -3.53
CA ALA A 22 3.68 8.48 -4.27
C ALA A 22 4.90 8.05 -3.43
N GLU A 23 5.57 8.99 -2.76
CA GLU A 23 6.72 8.69 -1.88
C GLU A 23 6.32 7.83 -0.68
N ALA A 24 5.14 8.06 -0.09
CA ALA A 24 4.65 7.22 1.01
C ALA A 24 4.34 5.79 0.55
N HIS A 25 3.75 5.63 -0.64
CA HIS A 25 3.47 4.32 -1.24
C HIS A 25 4.77 3.58 -1.59
N ASP A 26 5.74 4.31 -2.16
CA ASP A 26 7.06 3.76 -2.43
C ASP A 26 7.76 3.33 -1.13
N LYS A 27 7.67 4.12 -0.07
CA LYS A 27 8.23 3.70 1.22
C LYS A 27 7.51 2.49 1.83
N MET A 28 6.20 2.38 1.64
CA MET A 28 5.40 1.24 2.08
C MET A 28 5.83 -0.05 1.37
N LEU A 29 5.90 -0.02 0.03
CA LEU A 29 6.29 -1.19 -0.75
C LEU A 29 7.76 -1.61 -0.47
N GLU A 30 8.64 -0.68 -0.09
CA GLU A 30 10.02 -1.00 0.30
C GLU A 30 10.04 -1.76 1.63
N LEU A 31 9.24 -1.30 2.58
CA LEU A 31 9.06 -1.98 3.86
C LEU A 31 8.48 -3.38 3.66
N ALA A 32 7.52 -3.56 2.75
CA ALA A 32 6.93 -4.86 2.43
C ALA A 32 7.97 -5.87 1.92
N ALA A 33 8.82 -5.44 0.98
CA ALA A 33 9.89 -6.27 0.43
C ALA A 33 10.92 -6.65 1.50
N ASN A 34 11.33 -5.70 2.34
CA ASN A 34 12.28 -5.96 3.43
C ASN A 34 11.71 -6.91 4.49
N LEU A 35 10.43 -6.78 4.84
CA LEU A 35 9.75 -7.69 5.77
C LEU A 35 9.64 -9.10 5.19
N THR A 36 9.28 -9.21 3.91
CA THR A 36 9.22 -10.49 3.20
C THR A 36 10.57 -11.20 3.26
N GLN A 37 11.66 -10.52 2.88
CA GLN A 37 13.01 -11.09 2.93
C GLN A 37 13.44 -11.48 4.35
N LEU A 38 13.07 -10.67 5.36
CA LEU A 38 13.36 -10.98 6.76
C LEU A 38 12.67 -12.27 7.20
N ILE A 39 11.37 -12.41 6.88
CA ILE A 39 10.59 -13.59 7.24
C ILE A 39 11.10 -14.81 6.46
N GLU A 40 11.40 -14.66 5.17
CA GLU A 40 12.00 -15.72 4.35
C GLU A 40 13.31 -16.24 4.96
N SER A 41 14.18 -15.33 5.40
CA SER A 41 15.49 -15.65 5.98
C SER A 41 15.39 -16.38 7.33
N HIS A 42 14.31 -16.17 8.07
CA HIS A 42 14.12 -16.74 9.42
C HIS A 42 13.14 -17.92 9.46
N THR A 43 12.30 -18.10 8.44
CA THR A 43 11.17 -19.03 8.46
C THR A 43 11.22 -19.93 7.23
N GLN A 44 11.73 -21.15 7.40
CA GLN A 44 11.79 -22.14 6.34
C GLN A 44 10.46 -22.90 6.21
N GLY A 45 9.90 -22.95 5.00
CA GLY A 45 8.69 -23.73 4.69
C GLY A 45 7.42 -22.91 4.45
N ILE A 46 7.52 -21.57 4.34
CA ILE A 46 6.43 -20.71 3.88
C ILE A 46 6.57 -20.51 2.36
N SER A 47 5.47 -20.59 1.63
CA SER A 47 5.43 -20.27 0.19
C SER A 47 5.76 -18.80 -0.07
N GLU A 48 6.46 -18.52 -1.17
CA GLU A 48 6.83 -17.15 -1.59
C GLU A 48 5.62 -16.20 -1.63
N GLU A 49 4.49 -16.65 -2.20
CA GLU A 49 3.23 -15.90 -2.26
C GLU A 49 2.70 -15.51 -0.86
N ASN A 50 2.84 -16.41 0.13
CA ASN A 50 2.43 -16.13 1.49
C ASN A 50 3.38 -15.14 2.17
N LEU A 51 4.69 -15.24 1.91
CA LEU A 51 5.68 -14.30 2.44
C LEU A 51 5.41 -12.88 1.93
N GLU A 52 5.17 -12.74 0.62
CA GLU A 52 4.81 -11.46 0.00
C GLU A 52 3.49 -10.91 0.57
N ALA A 53 2.47 -11.76 0.69
CA ALA A 53 1.19 -11.35 1.27
C ALA A 53 1.34 -10.86 2.73
N ILE A 54 2.14 -11.55 3.54
CA ILE A 54 2.42 -11.15 4.92
C ILE A 54 3.20 -9.84 4.96
N GLY A 55 4.27 -9.70 4.17
CA GLY A 55 5.08 -8.49 4.10
C GLY A 55 4.26 -7.28 3.67
N LEU A 56 3.42 -7.43 2.65
CA LEU A 56 2.52 -6.39 2.16
C LEU A 56 1.45 -6.02 3.19
N LEU A 57 0.87 -7.01 3.89
CA LEU A 57 -0.11 -6.78 4.95
C LEU A 57 0.51 -5.97 6.10
N LEU A 58 1.70 -6.35 6.59
CA LEU A 58 2.38 -5.59 7.64
C LEU A 58 2.76 -4.17 7.19
N ALA A 59 3.20 -3.99 5.94
CA ALA A 59 3.58 -2.68 5.43
C ALA A 59 2.39 -1.73 5.28
N GLN A 60 1.24 -2.23 4.81
CA GLN A 60 -0.02 -1.47 4.80
C GLN A 60 -0.43 -1.03 6.20
N ARG A 61 -0.14 -1.85 7.22
CA ARG A 61 -0.40 -1.58 8.64
C ARG A 61 0.82 -1.02 9.37
N SER A 62 1.74 -0.36 8.66
CA SER A 62 3.00 0.16 9.23
C SER A 62 2.79 1.08 10.43
N GLU A 63 1.70 1.86 10.48
CA GLU A 63 1.35 2.69 11.64
C GLU A 63 1.00 1.86 12.88
N ALA A 64 0.23 0.79 12.72
CA ALA A 64 -0.10 -0.15 13.79
C ALA A 64 1.16 -0.89 14.25
N LEU A 65 2.04 -1.28 13.32
CA LEU A 65 3.33 -1.91 13.62
C LEU A 65 4.21 -0.99 14.48
N VAL A 66 4.32 0.30 14.13
CA VAL A 66 5.07 1.28 14.93
C VAL A 66 4.45 1.46 16.32
N LYS A 67 3.11 1.52 16.43
CA LYS A 67 2.43 1.62 17.73
C LYS A 67 2.68 0.39 18.60
N ALA A 68 2.68 -0.81 18.00
CA ALA A 68 3.00 -2.04 18.70
C ALA A 68 4.44 -2.09 19.18
N CYS A 69 5.41 -1.72 18.33
CA CYS A 69 6.82 -1.63 18.72
C CYS A 69 7.06 -0.59 19.83
N LYS A 70 6.19 0.41 19.97
CA LYS A 70 6.24 1.42 21.04
C LYS A 70 5.64 0.97 22.38
N GLY A 71 5.20 -0.30 22.50
CA GLY A 71 4.71 -0.87 23.75
C GLY A 71 3.19 -1.07 23.82
N LYS A 72 2.48 -0.97 22.69
CA LYS A 72 1.04 -1.28 22.59
C LYS A 72 0.80 -2.42 21.60
N PRO A 73 1.19 -3.67 21.92
CA PRO A 73 1.06 -4.80 21.00
C PRO A 73 -0.38 -5.04 20.54
N GLU A 74 -1.37 -4.64 21.35
CA GLU A 74 -2.80 -4.71 21.04
C GLU A 74 -3.17 -3.91 19.78
N ALA A 75 -2.43 -2.84 19.46
CA ALA A 75 -2.66 -2.02 18.29
C ALA A 75 -2.46 -2.78 16.96
N LEU A 76 -1.74 -3.91 16.96
CA LEU A 76 -1.65 -4.80 15.79
C LEU A 76 -2.93 -5.60 15.55
N LEU A 77 -3.71 -5.86 16.60
CA LEU A 77 -4.99 -6.57 16.54
C LEU A 77 -6.18 -5.61 16.40
N GLU A 78 -5.98 -4.32 16.67
CA GLU A 78 -6.94 -3.31 16.29
C GLU A 78 -6.99 -3.28 14.76
N ASP A 79 -8.07 -3.82 14.18
CA ASP A 79 -8.42 -3.60 12.78
C ASP A 79 -8.67 -2.10 12.59
N ASP A 80 -7.59 -1.37 12.32
CA ASP A 80 -7.69 -0.08 11.66
C ASP A 80 -8.29 -0.41 10.30
N LYS A 81 -9.62 -0.29 10.21
CA LYS A 81 -10.35 -0.06 8.98
C LYS A 81 -9.60 1.09 8.31
N ALA A 82 -8.61 0.74 7.49
CA ALA A 82 -7.79 1.72 6.83
C ALA A 82 -8.75 2.73 6.19
N PRO A 83 -8.41 4.03 6.17
CA PRO A 83 -8.88 4.84 5.08
C PRO A 83 -8.33 4.15 3.83
N SER A 84 -9.15 3.30 3.22
CA SER A 84 -9.07 2.94 1.83
C SER A 84 -8.93 4.27 1.10
N LYS A 85 -7.70 4.66 0.79
CA LYS A 85 -7.45 5.56 -0.33
C LYS A 85 -8.07 4.80 -1.49
N GLN A 86 -9.23 5.31 -1.87
CA GLN A 86 -10.09 4.78 -2.89
C GLN A 86 -9.22 4.38 -4.08
N PRO A 87 -9.46 3.22 -4.74
CA PRO A 87 -8.99 3.09 -6.11
C PRO A 87 -9.46 4.35 -6.85
N PRO A 88 -8.62 4.95 -7.72
CA PRO A 88 -9.03 6.13 -8.46
C PRO A 88 -10.38 5.83 -9.09
N LYS A 89 -11.38 6.67 -8.73
CA LYS A 89 -12.72 6.56 -9.29
C LYS A 89 -12.58 6.47 -10.79
N GLU A 90 -12.99 5.33 -11.32
CA GLU A 90 -13.16 5.09 -12.75
C GLU A 90 -13.74 6.36 -13.40
N PRO A 91 -13.14 6.91 -14.47
CA PRO A 91 -13.72 8.07 -15.13
C PRO A 91 -15.10 7.67 -15.63
N ALA A 92 -16.11 8.39 -15.14
CA ALA A 92 -17.51 8.20 -15.48
C ALA A 92 -17.66 8.06 -17.00
N LYS A 93 -18.17 6.89 -17.41
CA LYS A 93 -18.51 6.62 -18.80
C LYS A 93 -19.56 7.64 -19.26
N LEU A 94 -19.24 8.29 -20.39
CA LEU A 94 -20.09 9.11 -21.23
C LEU A 94 -21.42 8.43 -21.59
N THR A 95 -22.56 9.13 -21.41
CA THR A 95 -23.78 9.13 -22.26
C THR A 95 -24.82 10.05 -21.59
N ALA A 96 -25.61 10.91 -22.23
CA ALA A 96 -25.87 11.24 -23.62
C ALA A 96 -26.41 12.68 -23.67
N LEU A 97 -25.98 13.48 -24.66
CA LEU A 97 -26.62 14.73 -25.03
C LEU A 97 -27.23 14.51 -26.42
N ALA A 98 -28.51 14.14 -26.42
CA ALA A 98 -29.38 14.21 -27.58
C ALA A 98 -30.52 15.16 -27.19
N GLY A 99 -30.58 16.29 -27.89
CA GLY A 99 -31.54 17.38 -27.72
C GLY A 99 -31.10 18.56 -28.56
#